data_AF-A0A4U0XGG5-F1
#
_entry.id   AF-A0A4U0XGG5-F1
#
_cell.length_a   1.000
_cell.length_b   1.000
_cell.length_c   1.000
_cell.angle_alpha   90.00
_cell.angle_beta   90.00
_cell.angle_gamma   90.00
#
_symmetry.space_group_name_H-M   'P 1'
#
loop_
_entity.id
_entity.type
_entity.pdbx_description
1 polymer ?
#
loop_
_entity_poly.entity_id
_entity_poly.type
_entity_poly.pdbx_seq_one_letter_code
_entity_poly.pdbx_strand_id
1 'polypeptide(L)'
;MASPQDVAEKLKESVQQVADKVQEMTTSDNAGASSGPSQLLDEVTGEHVSKSELKKRQKQREKDKQKAEREATRQPPPAPKRKAGPAEEDLNPNQYFEIRSRAVKRMKETQSPNPFPHKYTVDYDLTNFEREYGQLKKGEHDRDRIISIAARIYNIRTAGENLRFYEVAVNGAEIQIMATNLESKSETPFAEQHDHLRRGDWIGVKGFPGRTSPKREDNPGELSVFAQETTLLAPCLHQIPSEHYGFKDQEERYRNRHLDLIMNKRTRDTFLARAKIIKYVRNYFDDNGFFEMETPILLKNAGGATAKPFETHHNDLNMTLALRIATELPLKQLVVGGLTKVYELGRQFRNEGIDLTHNPEFTSCEYYEAFADVYDVMDRTEELVEGMVKAVCGSLQTTFTTQHGETYNVNWAKPWKRIEMIPALEEACGEKFPAGDQLHTDETNQFLRRMLKKTGLECTPPLTNTRMIDKMVGDFIEEKCINPTFITGHPQVMSPLAKYHRSQPGLCERFEAFVCKKEIVNAYTELNDPFDQRLRFEEQANQKAQGDDEAQVLDEAFLTAMEYGLPPTGGWGMGIDRMVMFLTNHYSIKEVLTFPFMKDENVASKPKAAEVAGVEPVPEEGVTHK
;
A
#
# COMPACT_ATOMS: atom_id res chain seq x y z
N MET A 1 -12.08 -63.03 32.63
CA MET A 1 -10.70 -62.61 32.90
C MET A 1 -9.91 -63.86 33.24
N ALA A 2 -9.05 -64.32 32.32
CA ALA A 2 -8.16 -65.45 32.56
C ALA A 2 -6.96 -64.98 33.39
N SER A 3 -6.43 -65.86 34.24
CA SER A 3 -5.48 -65.49 35.28
C SER A 3 -4.06 -65.30 34.71
N PRO A 4 -3.17 -64.53 35.37
CA PRO A 4 -1.77 -64.37 34.97
C PRO A 4 -0.97 -65.69 34.88
N GLN A 5 -1.47 -66.79 35.44
CA GLN A 5 -0.85 -68.12 35.35
C GLN A 5 -1.14 -68.79 33.99
N ASP A 6 -2.28 -68.50 33.35
CA ASP A 6 -2.67 -69.08 32.05
C ASP A 6 -1.89 -68.47 30.85
N VAL A 7 -1.28 -67.30 31.05
CA VAL A 7 -0.42 -66.63 30.05
C VAL A 7 1.03 -67.14 30.15
N ALA A 8 1.47 -67.55 31.35
CA ALA A 8 2.82 -68.08 31.57
C ALA A 8 2.98 -69.53 31.06
N GLU A 9 1.91 -70.33 31.07
CA GLU A 9 1.93 -71.70 30.54
C GLU A 9 1.96 -71.72 29.00
N LYS A 10 1.21 -70.85 28.34
CA LYS A 10 1.23 -70.71 26.86
C LYS A 10 2.58 -70.22 26.33
N LEU A 11 3.31 -69.40 27.09
CA LEU A 11 4.66 -68.97 26.74
C LEU A 11 5.70 -70.11 26.89
N LYS A 12 5.51 -71.04 27.82
CA LYS A 12 6.37 -72.23 27.96
C LYS A 12 6.17 -73.25 26.84
N GLU A 13 4.93 -73.49 26.41
CA GLU A 13 4.64 -74.39 25.28
C GLU A 13 5.19 -73.84 23.94
N SER A 14 5.17 -72.51 23.77
CA SER A 14 5.70 -71.84 22.58
C SER A 14 7.23 -71.93 22.46
N VAL A 15 7.94 -71.90 23.59
CA VAL A 15 9.41 -72.00 23.64
C VAL A 15 9.87 -73.45 23.45
N GLN A 16 9.10 -74.43 23.93
CA GLN A 16 9.40 -75.85 23.72
C GLN A 16 9.21 -76.28 22.24
N GLN A 17 8.18 -75.75 21.55
CA GLN A 17 7.95 -76.02 20.12
C GLN A 17 9.03 -75.43 19.18
N VAL A 18 9.77 -74.42 19.63
CA VAL A 18 10.92 -73.87 18.88
C VAL A 18 12.21 -74.64 19.18
N ALA A 19 12.37 -75.15 20.41
CA ALA A 19 13.50 -76.00 20.79
C ALA A 19 13.49 -77.36 20.05
N ASP A 20 12.31 -77.97 19.88
CA ASP A 20 12.17 -79.26 19.20
C ASP A 20 12.39 -79.14 17.67
N LYS A 21 12.14 -77.96 17.08
CA LYS A 21 12.40 -77.69 15.63
C LYS A 21 13.86 -77.43 15.28
N VAL A 22 14.69 -77.06 16.26
CA VAL A 22 16.15 -76.90 16.06
C VAL A 22 16.86 -78.25 16.19
N GLN A 23 16.21 -79.25 16.78
CA GLN A 23 16.78 -80.58 17.03
C GLN A 23 16.55 -81.59 15.87
N GLU A 24 15.74 -81.25 14.86
CA GLU A 24 15.45 -82.10 13.68
C GLU A 24 16.27 -81.78 12.41
N MET A 25 17.16 -80.77 12.42
CA MET A 25 17.87 -80.35 11.20
C MET A 25 19.30 -80.89 11.01
N THR A 26 19.82 -81.77 11.86
CA THR A 26 21.13 -82.41 11.60
C THR A 26 21.24 -83.83 12.17
N THR A 27 20.79 -84.84 11.42
CA THR A 27 21.26 -86.23 11.55
C THR A 27 21.33 -86.92 10.18
N SER A 28 22.32 -87.81 10.06
CA SER A 28 22.68 -88.75 8.97
C SER A 28 23.62 -88.20 7.88
N ASP A 29 24.69 -88.89 7.45
CA ASP A 29 25.37 -90.07 7.98
C ASP A 29 26.70 -90.30 7.23
N ASN A 30 27.67 -90.85 7.97
CA ASN A 30 28.71 -91.83 7.60
C ASN A 30 29.79 -91.62 6.50
N ALA A 31 31.03 -91.84 6.97
CA ALA A 31 32.04 -92.84 6.52
C ALA A 31 33.38 -92.29 5.99
N GLY A 32 34.48 -92.82 6.54
CA GLY A 32 35.80 -92.86 5.89
C GLY A 32 36.99 -92.41 6.74
N ALA A 33 37.84 -93.35 7.15
CA ALA A 33 39.06 -93.13 7.93
C ALA A 33 40.18 -92.43 7.13
N SER A 34 40.95 -91.54 7.78
CA SER A 34 42.42 -91.47 7.69
C SER A 34 43.00 -90.32 8.54
N SER A 35 44.19 -90.56 9.09
CA SER A 35 44.96 -89.69 9.98
C SER A 35 45.46 -88.39 9.34
N GLY A 36 45.18 -87.24 9.96
CA GLY A 36 45.67 -85.89 9.61
C GLY A 36 45.56 -84.91 10.81
N PRO A 37 46.26 -83.77 10.81
CA PRO A 37 46.74 -83.06 12.01
C PRO A 37 45.61 -82.49 12.87
N SER A 38 45.77 -82.54 14.21
CA SER A 38 44.76 -82.13 15.21
C SER A 38 44.20 -80.72 14.93
N GLN A 39 42.96 -80.64 14.45
CA GLN A 39 42.23 -79.38 14.29
C GLN A 39 41.58 -78.99 15.63
N LEU A 40 41.74 -77.73 16.03
CA LEU A 40 41.17 -77.17 17.26
C LEU A 40 39.90 -76.38 16.94
N LEU A 41 38.91 -76.44 17.83
CA LEU A 41 37.68 -75.68 17.70
C LEU A 41 37.92 -74.18 17.95
N ASP A 42 37.45 -73.32 17.06
CA ASP A 42 37.30 -71.89 17.31
C ASP A 42 35.94 -71.64 17.96
N GLU A 43 35.91 -71.43 19.28
CA GLU A 43 34.66 -71.26 20.05
C GLU A 43 33.80 -70.07 19.60
N VAL A 44 34.36 -69.11 18.84
CA VAL A 44 33.61 -67.94 18.34
C VAL A 44 32.88 -68.24 17.03
N THR A 45 33.46 -69.09 16.16
CA THR A 45 32.87 -69.39 14.85
C THR A 45 32.33 -70.83 14.75
N GLY A 46 32.62 -71.69 15.73
CA GLY A 46 32.22 -73.10 15.76
C GLY A 46 33.00 -74.00 14.79
N GLU A 47 34.03 -73.49 14.11
CA GLU A 47 34.79 -74.22 13.10
C GLU A 47 36.01 -74.92 13.69
N HIS A 48 36.29 -76.17 13.27
CA HIS A 48 37.54 -76.85 13.56
C HIS A 48 38.63 -76.41 12.57
N VAL A 49 39.65 -75.72 13.07
CA VAL A 49 40.73 -75.14 12.26
C VAL A 49 42.11 -75.53 12.79
N SER A 50 43.13 -75.44 11.95
CA SER A 50 44.51 -75.77 12.38
C SER A 50 45.01 -74.80 13.46
N LYS A 51 45.95 -75.24 14.32
CA LYS A 51 46.56 -74.41 15.38
C LYS A 51 47.10 -73.06 14.86
N SER A 52 47.65 -73.03 13.64
CA SER A 52 48.16 -71.80 13.02
C SER A 52 47.04 -70.86 12.58
N GLU A 53 45.94 -71.40 12.07
CA GLU A 53 44.76 -70.63 11.64
C GLU A 53 44.05 -70.01 12.85
N LEU A 54 43.90 -70.78 13.93
CA LEU A 54 43.30 -70.32 15.19
C LEU A 54 44.08 -69.13 15.77
N LYS A 55 45.41 -69.21 15.81
CA LYS A 55 46.29 -68.11 16.27
C LYS A 55 46.17 -66.87 15.38
N LYS A 56 46.04 -67.03 14.06
CA LYS A 56 45.84 -65.91 13.13
C LYS A 56 44.50 -65.20 13.42
N ARG A 57 43.42 -65.97 13.57
CA ARG A 57 42.08 -65.44 13.87
C ARG A 57 42.04 -64.71 15.22
N GLN A 58 42.64 -65.29 16.26
CA GLN A 58 42.76 -64.65 17.57
C GLN A 58 43.53 -63.32 17.50
N LYS A 59 44.67 -63.30 16.80
CA LYS A 59 45.48 -62.08 16.64
C LYS A 59 44.77 -61.01 15.80
N GLN A 60 43.96 -61.40 14.83
CA GLN A 60 43.15 -60.47 14.04
C GLN A 60 42.03 -59.86 14.89
N ARG A 61 41.32 -60.66 15.68
CA ARG A 61 40.28 -60.17 16.62
C ARG A 61 40.86 -59.22 17.67
N GLU A 62 42.08 -59.50 18.15
CA GLU A 62 42.77 -58.63 19.09
C GLU A 62 43.17 -57.29 18.45
N LYS A 63 43.61 -57.30 17.17
CA LYS A 63 43.82 -56.08 16.39
C LYS A 63 42.54 -55.29 16.14
N ASP A 64 41.44 -55.99 15.83
CA ASP A 64 40.16 -55.35 15.55
C ASP A 64 39.57 -54.73 16.83
N LYS A 65 39.76 -55.39 17.99
CA LYS A 65 39.42 -54.86 19.31
C LYS A 65 40.24 -53.62 19.66
N GLN A 66 41.56 -53.64 19.41
CA GLN A 66 42.42 -52.45 19.58
C GLN A 66 42.07 -51.30 18.62
N LYS A 67 41.59 -51.61 17.42
CA LYS A 67 41.13 -50.60 16.46
C LYS A 67 39.81 -49.98 16.90
N ALA A 68 38.87 -50.78 17.41
CA ALA A 68 37.60 -50.32 17.97
C ALA A 68 37.80 -49.45 19.23
N GLU A 69 38.73 -49.81 20.13
CA GLU A 69 39.08 -48.99 21.30
C GLU A 69 39.75 -47.66 20.91
N ARG A 70 40.58 -47.65 19.85
CA ARG A 70 41.16 -46.41 19.29
C ARG A 70 40.12 -45.52 18.61
N GLU A 71 39.11 -46.09 17.96
CA GLU A 71 38.00 -45.32 17.38
C GLU A 71 37.06 -44.77 18.47
N ALA A 72 36.81 -45.51 19.54
CA ALA A 72 35.98 -45.07 20.67
C ALA A 72 36.60 -43.94 21.51
N THR A 73 37.93 -43.77 21.49
CA THR A 73 38.66 -42.71 22.22
C THR A 73 39.02 -41.49 21.36
N ARG A 74 38.62 -41.47 20.08
CA ARG A 74 38.94 -40.38 19.16
C ARG A 74 38.00 -39.19 19.37
N GLN A 75 38.47 -38.15 20.04
CA GLN A 75 37.74 -36.87 20.10
C GLN A 75 37.61 -36.26 18.69
N PRO A 76 36.44 -35.69 18.35
CA PRO A 76 36.26 -35.02 17.06
C PRO A 76 37.17 -33.78 16.97
N PRO A 77 37.73 -33.47 15.79
CA PRO A 77 38.48 -32.24 15.60
C PRO A 77 37.57 -31.02 15.84
N PRO A 78 38.12 -29.89 16.31
CA PRO A 78 37.36 -28.66 16.46
C PRO A 78 36.73 -28.29 15.12
N ALA A 79 35.46 -27.84 15.17
CA ALA A 79 34.73 -27.45 13.97
C ALA A 79 35.57 -26.46 13.13
N PRO A 80 35.66 -26.66 11.80
CA PRO A 80 36.36 -25.72 10.95
C PRO A 80 35.69 -24.35 11.09
N LYS A 81 36.50 -23.30 11.31
CA LYS A 81 36.04 -21.91 11.24
C LYS A 81 35.22 -21.76 9.96
N ARG A 82 33.95 -21.34 10.08
CA ARG A 82 33.08 -21.00 8.95
C ARG A 82 33.89 -20.08 8.02
N LYS A 83 34.18 -20.54 6.79
CA LYS A 83 34.63 -19.63 5.74
C LYS A 83 33.51 -18.59 5.60
N ALA A 84 33.85 -17.32 5.77
CA ALA A 84 32.93 -16.23 5.48
C ALA A 84 32.44 -16.42 4.04
N GLY A 85 31.12 -16.42 3.85
CA GLY A 85 30.55 -16.29 2.51
C GLY A 85 30.95 -14.94 1.91
N PRO A 86 30.66 -14.70 0.61
CA PRO A 86 30.81 -13.37 0.03
C PRO A 86 30.11 -12.32 0.92
N ALA A 87 30.71 -11.13 1.05
CA ALA A 87 30.09 -10.05 1.78
C ALA A 87 28.74 -9.72 1.12
N GLU A 88 27.73 -9.35 1.90
CA GLU A 88 26.39 -9.09 1.36
C GLU A 88 26.37 -7.98 0.31
N GLU A 89 27.34 -7.08 0.37
CA GLU A 89 27.56 -6.01 -0.61
C GLU A 89 28.02 -6.52 -1.98
N ASP A 90 28.57 -7.74 -2.05
CA ASP A 90 29.04 -8.38 -3.29
C ASP A 90 27.95 -9.25 -3.96
N LEU A 91 26.81 -9.47 -3.29
CA LEU A 91 25.72 -10.28 -3.81
C LEU A 91 24.78 -9.43 -4.67
N ASN A 92 24.35 -10.00 -5.80
CA ASN A 92 23.23 -9.39 -6.54
C ASN A 92 21.89 -9.68 -5.83
N PRO A 93 20.82 -8.90 -6.11
CA PRO A 93 19.54 -9.03 -5.40
C PRO A 93 18.91 -10.43 -5.45
N ASN A 94 19.08 -11.17 -6.55
CA ASN A 94 18.55 -12.53 -6.70
C ASN A 94 19.34 -13.52 -5.84
N GLN A 95 20.67 -13.44 -5.85
CA GLN A 95 21.52 -14.28 -5.01
C GLN A 95 21.27 -14.01 -3.52
N TYR A 96 21.11 -12.74 -3.14
CA TYR A 96 20.72 -12.37 -1.77
C TYR A 96 19.40 -13.03 -1.39
N PHE A 97 18.39 -12.91 -2.25
CA PHE A 97 17.07 -13.50 -2.03
C PHE A 97 17.12 -15.01 -1.86
N GLU A 98 17.88 -15.73 -2.67
CA GLU A 98 18.04 -17.18 -2.54
C GLU A 98 18.71 -17.57 -1.21
N ILE A 99 19.84 -16.93 -0.88
CA ILE A 99 20.60 -17.23 0.34
C ILE A 99 19.75 -16.92 1.58
N ARG A 100 19.09 -15.77 1.59
CA ARG A 100 18.24 -15.33 2.70
C ARG A 100 17.02 -16.22 2.86
N SER A 101 16.37 -16.62 1.77
CA SER A 101 15.23 -17.55 1.79
C SER A 101 15.62 -18.92 2.37
N ARG A 102 16.77 -19.47 1.97
CA ARG A 102 17.28 -20.74 2.54
C ARG A 102 17.60 -20.61 4.03
N ALA A 103 18.21 -19.49 4.45
CA ALA A 103 18.51 -19.22 5.85
C ALA A 103 17.24 -19.15 6.71
N VAL A 104 16.21 -18.43 6.24
CA VAL A 104 14.94 -18.29 6.95
C VAL A 104 14.15 -19.61 6.96
N LYS A 105 14.19 -20.40 5.88
CA LYS A 105 13.63 -21.77 5.88
C LYS A 105 14.26 -22.62 6.98
N ARG A 106 15.58 -22.60 7.11
CA ARG A 106 16.28 -23.30 8.19
C ARG A 106 15.85 -22.82 9.58
N MET A 107 15.68 -21.50 9.78
CA MET A 107 15.16 -20.97 11.05
C MET A 107 13.73 -21.48 11.34
N LYS A 108 12.87 -21.59 10.33
CA LYS A 108 11.54 -22.19 10.49
C LYS A 108 11.60 -23.67 10.89
N GLU A 109 12.55 -24.42 10.37
CA GLU A 109 12.73 -25.84 10.70
C GLU A 109 13.30 -26.03 12.11
N THR A 110 14.26 -25.18 12.52
CA THR A 110 14.90 -25.29 13.84
C THR A 110 14.14 -24.57 14.96
N GLN A 111 13.26 -23.63 14.62
CA GLN A 111 12.64 -22.67 15.55
C GLN A 111 13.67 -21.96 16.45
N SER A 112 14.91 -21.83 15.96
CA SER A 112 16.04 -21.24 16.68
C SER A 112 16.84 -20.31 15.76
N PRO A 113 16.60 -18.99 15.82
CA PRO A 113 15.42 -18.37 16.45
C PRO A 113 14.14 -18.72 15.68
N ASN A 114 12.96 -18.57 16.30
CA ASN A 114 11.69 -18.56 15.56
C ASN A 114 11.65 -17.29 14.69
N PRO A 115 11.70 -17.39 13.35
CA PRO A 115 11.80 -16.22 12.48
C PRO A 115 10.47 -15.46 12.31
N PHE A 116 9.34 -16.05 12.74
CA PHE A 116 8.01 -15.46 12.66
C PHE A 116 7.25 -15.71 13.98
N PRO A 117 7.66 -15.07 15.09
CA PRO A 117 6.96 -15.18 16.36
C PRO A 117 5.52 -14.67 16.25
N HIS A 118 4.61 -15.28 17.00
CA HIS A 118 3.18 -14.94 16.98
C HIS A 118 2.89 -13.55 17.58
N LYS A 119 3.65 -13.15 18.60
CA LYS A 119 3.43 -11.89 19.33
C LYS A 119 4.74 -11.37 19.90
N TYR A 120 4.92 -10.05 19.81
CA TYR A 120 5.90 -9.30 20.58
C TYR A 120 5.17 -8.15 21.29
N THR A 121 5.44 -7.95 22.57
CA THR A 121 4.78 -6.89 23.35
C THR A 121 5.58 -5.61 23.21
N VAL A 122 5.05 -4.65 22.47
CA VAL A 122 5.54 -3.26 22.44
C VAL A 122 4.83 -2.48 23.54
N ASP A 123 5.58 -1.81 24.41
CA ASP A 123 5.04 -1.00 25.51
C ASP A 123 5.40 0.50 25.38
N TYR A 124 6.17 0.85 24.35
CA TYR A 124 6.65 2.20 24.14
C TYR A 124 6.49 2.64 22.68
N ASP A 125 5.90 3.82 22.49
CA ASP A 125 5.80 4.47 21.19
C ASP A 125 7.06 5.29 20.90
N LEU A 126 7.84 4.81 19.93
CA LEU A 126 9.12 5.40 19.59
C LEU A 126 9.03 6.86 19.10
N THR A 127 7.85 7.31 18.63
CA THR A 127 7.64 8.71 18.22
C THR A 127 7.78 9.69 19.38
N ASN A 128 7.69 9.23 20.62
CA ASN A 128 7.86 10.05 21.82
C ASN A 128 9.32 10.13 22.30
N PHE A 129 10.23 9.31 21.76
CA PHE A 129 11.59 9.11 22.29
C PHE A 129 12.43 10.39 22.34
N GLU A 130 12.46 11.16 21.25
CA GLU A 130 13.20 12.43 21.21
C GLU A 130 12.62 13.45 22.20
N ARG A 131 11.28 13.51 22.33
CA ARG A 131 10.61 14.45 23.24
C ARG A 131 10.87 14.12 24.71
N GLU A 132 10.92 12.84 25.05
CA GLU A 132 11.05 12.38 26.44
C GLU A 132 12.50 12.22 26.91
N TYR A 133 13.45 11.91 26.01
CA TYR A 133 14.85 11.62 26.37
C TYR A 133 15.88 12.46 25.63
N GLY A 134 15.47 13.37 24.73
CA GLY A 134 16.39 14.20 23.94
C GLY A 134 17.35 15.04 24.78
N GLN A 135 16.95 15.42 25.99
CA GLN A 135 17.74 16.18 26.97
C GLN A 135 18.89 15.40 27.63
N LEU A 136 18.95 14.07 27.48
CA LEU A 136 20.05 13.28 28.04
C LEU A 136 21.39 13.73 27.46
N LYS A 137 22.38 13.94 28.33
CA LYS A 137 23.72 14.37 27.94
C LYS A 137 24.59 13.18 27.55
N LYS A 138 25.75 13.46 26.95
CA LYS A 138 26.75 12.46 26.56
C LYS A 138 27.03 11.46 27.69
N GLY A 139 26.79 10.18 27.44
CA GLY A 139 27.01 9.09 28.41
C GLY A 139 25.95 8.96 29.51
N GLU A 140 24.92 9.81 29.54
CA GLU A 140 23.81 9.66 30.46
C GLU A 140 22.85 8.58 29.98
N HIS A 141 22.47 7.69 30.89
CA HIS A 141 21.57 6.57 30.65
C HIS A 141 20.46 6.57 31.71
N ASP A 142 19.24 6.23 31.30
CA ASP A 142 18.11 6.02 32.21
C ASP A 142 17.85 4.52 32.37
N ARG A 143 18.66 3.86 33.21
CA ARG A 143 18.63 2.39 33.37
C ARG A 143 17.40 1.87 34.12
N ASP A 144 16.71 2.74 34.84
CA ASP A 144 15.50 2.38 35.60
C ASP A 144 14.28 2.29 34.66
N ARG A 145 14.34 2.97 33.51
CA ARG A 145 13.30 2.94 32.50
C ARG A 145 13.57 1.88 31.43
N ILE A 146 13.01 0.69 31.64
CA ILE A 146 12.98 -0.34 30.59
C ILE A 146 11.82 -0.09 29.64
N ILE A 147 12.11 -0.11 28.35
CA ILE A 147 11.14 0.02 27.26
C ILE A 147 11.27 -1.16 26.29
N SER A 148 10.16 -1.50 25.65
CA SER A 148 10.04 -2.53 24.63
C SER A 148 9.50 -1.89 23.35
N ILE A 149 10.33 -1.87 22.30
CA ILE A 149 10.03 -1.27 21.00
C ILE A 149 10.08 -2.33 19.90
N ALA A 150 9.39 -2.08 18.78
CA ALA A 150 9.57 -2.85 17.56
C ALA A 150 9.79 -1.90 16.38
N ALA A 151 10.80 -2.18 15.56
CA ALA A 151 11.18 -1.33 14.45
C ALA A 151 11.84 -2.12 13.32
N ARG A 152 11.88 -1.51 12.12
CA ARG A 152 12.60 -2.07 10.98
C ARG A 152 14.05 -1.61 11.00
N ILE A 153 14.99 -2.54 10.85
CA ILE A 153 16.41 -2.23 10.66
C ILE A 153 16.59 -1.55 9.31
N TYR A 154 17.14 -0.35 9.34
CA TYR A 154 17.51 0.41 8.15
C TYR A 154 19.00 0.30 7.83
N ASN A 155 19.84 0.21 8.85
CA ASN A 155 21.28 0.03 8.70
C ASN A 155 21.85 -0.81 9.86
N ILE A 156 22.97 -1.50 9.60
CA ILE A 156 23.69 -2.27 10.61
C ILE A 156 25.16 -1.88 10.55
N ARG A 157 25.72 -1.46 11.69
CA ARG A 157 27.16 -1.25 11.85
C ARG A 157 27.70 -2.21 12.90
N THR A 158 28.80 -2.89 12.60
CA THR A 158 29.45 -3.84 13.50
C THR A 158 30.80 -3.30 13.95
N ALA A 159 31.14 -3.48 15.23
CA ALA A 159 32.41 -3.05 15.80
C ALA A 159 32.99 -4.16 16.68
N GLY A 160 33.62 -5.16 16.04
CA GLY A 160 34.04 -6.39 16.71
C GLY A 160 32.88 -7.35 16.99
N GLU A 161 33.09 -8.39 17.79
CA GLU A 161 32.09 -9.44 18.04
C GLU A 161 31.02 -9.04 19.07
N ASN A 162 31.34 -8.09 19.96
CA ASN A 162 30.53 -7.76 21.15
C ASN A 162 29.72 -6.46 21.03
N LEU A 163 29.70 -5.83 19.85
CA LEU A 163 29.03 -4.54 19.65
C LEU A 163 28.37 -4.49 18.26
N ARG A 164 27.09 -4.12 18.27
CA ARG A 164 26.26 -3.89 17.08
C ARG A 164 25.53 -2.57 17.27
N PHE A 165 25.45 -1.79 16.20
CA PHE A 165 24.57 -0.63 16.11
C PHE A 165 23.54 -0.89 15.02
N TYR A 166 22.28 -0.64 15.34
CA TYR A 166 21.18 -0.67 14.38
C TYR A 166 20.62 0.72 14.26
N GLU A 167 20.53 1.25 13.04
CA GLU A 167 19.67 2.40 12.78
C GLU A 167 18.31 1.81 12.40
N VAL A 168 17.27 2.20 13.13
CA VAL A 168 15.93 1.63 12.96
C VAL A 168 14.90 2.73 12.75
N ALA A 169 13.81 2.38 12.05
CA ALA A 169 12.71 3.29 11.82
C ALA A 169 11.34 2.62 12.05
N VAL A 170 10.40 3.39 12.62
CA VAL A 170 8.98 3.02 12.75
C VAL A 170 8.13 4.27 12.89
N ASN A 171 7.00 4.34 12.19
CA ASN A 171 6.05 5.47 12.23
C ASN A 171 6.69 6.86 12.02
N GLY A 172 7.85 6.92 11.35
CA GLY A 172 8.62 8.14 11.12
C GLY A 172 9.55 8.60 12.23
N ALA A 173 9.60 7.88 13.34
CA ALA A 173 10.72 7.93 14.26
C ALA A 173 11.91 7.18 13.67
N GLU A 174 13.10 7.74 13.82
CA GLU A 174 14.38 7.14 13.45
C GLU A 174 15.27 7.21 14.70
N ILE A 175 15.83 6.07 15.11
CA ILE A 175 16.70 6.02 16.29
C ILE A 175 17.82 5.02 16.11
N GLN A 176 18.90 5.22 16.86
CA GLN A 176 19.93 4.20 17.03
C GLN A 176 19.55 3.22 18.14
N ILE A 177 19.85 1.95 17.91
CA ILE A 177 19.93 0.91 18.93
C ILE A 177 21.40 0.52 19.09
N MET A 178 21.91 0.64 20.31
CA MET A 178 23.24 0.19 20.67
C MET A 178 23.13 -1.12 21.43
N ALA A 179 23.50 -2.23 20.79
CA ALA A 179 23.51 -3.55 21.40
C ALA A 179 24.94 -3.94 21.75
N THR A 180 25.20 -4.20 23.04
CA THR A 180 26.49 -4.63 23.52
C THR A 180 26.36 -5.92 24.34
N ASN A 181 27.34 -6.81 24.24
CA ASN A 181 27.32 -8.04 25.02
C ASN A 181 27.31 -7.78 26.54
N LEU A 182 27.91 -6.66 26.98
CA LEU A 182 27.92 -6.26 28.40
C LEU A 182 26.53 -5.89 28.93
N GLU A 183 25.68 -5.31 28.09
CA GLU A 183 24.32 -4.89 28.47
C GLU A 183 23.27 -5.97 28.22
N SER A 184 23.63 -7.03 27.49
CA SER A 184 22.73 -8.15 27.20
C SER A 184 22.29 -8.86 28.49
N LYS A 185 20.98 -8.98 28.69
CA LYS A 185 20.37 -9.73 29.80
C LYS A 185 19.56 -10.94 29.33
N SER A 186 19.53 -11.20 28.02
CA SER A 186 18.87 -12.37 27.44
C SER A 186 19.59 -13.68 27.81
N GLU A 187 18.81 -14.76 27.92
CA GLU A 187 19.34 -16.12 28.03
C GLU A 187 19.99 -16.60 26.72
N THR A 188 19.59 -16.02 25.58
CA THR A 188 20.18 -16.32 24.27
C THR A 188 21.52 -15.61 24.12
N PRO A 189 22.61 -16.31 23.72
CA PRO A 189 23.90 -15.69 23.50
C PRO A 189 23.84 -14.50 22.54
N PHE A 190 24.65 -13.46 22.79
CA PHE A 190 24.68 -12.24 21.99
C PHE A 190 24.83 -12.52 20.48
N ALA A 191 25.77 -13.40 20.11
CA ALA A 191 25.97 -13.80 18.72
C ALA A 191 24.71 -14.43 18.09
N GLU A 192 23.98 -15.26 18.84
CA GLU A 192 22.76 -15.92 18.37
C GLU A 192 21.60 -14.94 18.20
N GLN A 193 21.51 -13.89 19.03
CA GLN A 193 20.53 -12.81 18.86
C GLN A 193 20.81 -11.93 17.64
N HIS A 194 22.08 -11.74 17.25
CA HIS A 194 22.46 -10.67 16.33
C HIS A 194 23.00 -11.11 14.98
N ASP A 195 23.76 -12.21 14.88
CA ASP A 195 24.52 -12.56 13.66
C ASP A 195 23.62 -12.97 12.49
N HIS A 196 22.37 -13.31 12.75
CA HIS A 196 21.37 -13.68 11.74
C HIS A 196 20.53 -12.49 11.25
N LEU A 197 20.59 -11.34 11.94
CA LEU A 197 19.85 -10.14 11.59
C LEU A 197 20.43 -9.46 10.36
N ARG A 198 19.56 -8.88 9.54
CA ARG A 198 19.89 -8.21 8.28
C ARG A 198 19.17 -6.90 8.15
N ARG A 199 19.73 -6.04 7.30
CA ARG A 199 19.07 -4.81 6.86
C ARG A 199 17.69 -5.15 6.30
N GLY A 200 16.68 -4.40 6.73
CA GLY A 200 15.27 -4.60 6.37
C GLY A 200 14.49 -5.48 7.34
N ASP A 201 15.11 -6.27 8.22
CA ASP A 201 14.38 -7.10 9.19
C ASP A 201 13.57 -6.24 10.16
N TRP A 202 12.40 -6.74 10.59
CA TRP A 202 11.73 -6.25 11.79
C TRP A 202 12.30 -6.93 13.02
N ILE A 203 12.66 -6.12 14.02
CA ILE A 203 13.15 -6.59 15.30
C ILE A 203 12.36 -5.99 16.46
N GLY A 204 12.26 -6.74 17.53
CA GLY A 204 11.82 -6.29 18.83
C GLY A 204 13.04 -6.04 19.70
N VAL A 205 13.08 -4.93 20.43
CA VAL A 205 14.18 -4.60 21.34
C VAL A 205 13.62 -4.19 22.69
N LYS A 206 14.08 -4.90 23.72
CA LYS A 206 13.89 -4.53 25.12
C LYS A 206 15.17 -3.93 25.64
N GLY A 207 15.11 -2.71 26.17
CA GLY A 207 16.29 -1.95 26.53
C GLY A 207 15.98 -0.72 27.34
N PHE A 208 16.93 0.21 27.44
CA PHE A 208 16.77 1.45 28.17
C PHE A 208 17.27 2.67 27.37
N PRO A 209 16.70 3.86 27.57
CA PRO A 209 17.16 5.09 26.92
C PRO A 209 18.55 5.52 27.39
N GLY A 210 19.34 6.09 26.48
CA GLY A 210 20.61 6.72 26.82
C GLY A 210 21.21 7.50 25.66
N ARG A 211 22.31 8.21 25.90
CA ARG A 211 23.12 8.83 24.84
C ARG A 211 24.52 8.24 24.83
N THR A 212 25.02 7.85 23.66
CA THR A 212 26.34 7.23 23.56
C THR A 212 27.46 8.16 24.03
N SER A 213 28.61 7.58 24.43
CA SER A 213 29.79 8.34 24.86
C SER A 213 31.02 8.05 23.98
N PRO A 214 31.02 8.50 22.72
CA PRO A 214 32.16 8.35 21.83
C PRO A 214 33.41 9.08 22.38
N LYS A 215 34.59 8.49 22.15
CA LYS A 215 35.88 8.99 22.69
C LYS A 215 36.29 10.37 22.15
N ARG A 216 35.79 10.77 20.97
CA ARG A 216 36.02 12.12 20.41
C ARG A 216 35.31 13.14 21.31
N GLU A 217 36.05 14.11 21.84
CA GLU A 217 35.50 15.10 22.78
C GLU A 217 34.38 15.95 22.15
N ASP A 218 34.53 16.29 20.87
CA ASP A 218 33.59 17.08 20.07
C ASP A 218 32.37 16.29 19.56
N ASN A 219 32.29 14.98 19.81
CA ASN A 219 31.10 14.19 19.49
C ASN A 219 30.17 14.15 20.73
N PRO A 220 28.97 14.77 20.65
CA PRO A 220 28.03 14.84 21.78
C PRO A 220 27.36 13.50 22.11
N GLY A 221 27.55 12.49 21.27
CA GLY A 221 26.87 11.21 21.39
C GLY A 221 25.49 11.22 20.76
N GLU A 222 25.03 10.03 20.38
CA GLU A 222 23.79 9.79 19.68
C GLU A 222 22.75 9.22 20.65
N LEU A 223 21.53 9.77 20.65
CA LEU A 223 20.44 9.26 21.47
C LEU A 223 20.09 7.85 20.98
N SER A 224 20.02 6.90 21.91
CA SER A 224 19.95 5.48 21.57
C SER A 224 19.10 4.69 22.56
N VAL A 225 18.53 3.59 22.09
CA VAL A 225 18.07 2.51 22.97
C VAL A 225 19.22 1.54 23.18
N PHE A 226 19.64 1.34 24.42
CA PHE A 226 20.64 0.36 24.80
C PHE A 226 19.97 -1.00 24.97
N ALA A 227 20.23 -1.92 24.05
CA ALA A 227 19.53 -3.20 23.99
C ALA A 227 20.01 -4.15 25.09
N GLN A 228 19.06 -4.68 25.86
CA GLN A 228 19.26 -5.80 26.79
C GLN A 228 18.83 -7.13 26.17
N GLU A 229 17.87 -7.10 25.23
CA GLU A 229 17.42 -8.25 24.46
C GLU A 229 16.96 -7.79 23.08
N THR A 230 17.30 -8.56 22.04
CA THR A 230 16.86 -8.33 20.66
C THR A 230 16.26 -9.60 20.08
N THR A 231 15.08 -9.47 19.48
CA THR A 231 14.31 -10.60 18.92
C THR A 231 14.01 -10.32 17.45
N LEU A 232 14.30 -11.28 16.56
CA LEU A 232 13.81 -11.24 15.18
C LEU A 232 12.29 -11.42 15.16
N LEU A 233 11.56 -10.52 14.49
CA LEU A 233 10.10 -10.57 14.38
C LEU A 233 9.62 -10.94 12.97
N ALA A 234 10.28 -10.40 11.94
CA ALA A 234 10.00 -10.77 10.56
C ALA A 234 11.23 -10.48 9.69
N PRO A 235 11.86 -11.50 9.09
CA PRO A 235 13.02 -11.30 8.23
C PRO A 235 12.63 -10.64 6.89
N CYS A 236 13.46 -9.71 6.42
CA CYS A 236 13.42 -9.24 5.05
C CYS A 236 14.18 -10.22 4.15
N LEU A 237 13.52 -10.72 3.12
CA LEU A 237 14.12 -11.68 2.19
C LEU A 237 14.80 -11.00 1.00
N HIS A 238 14.45 -9.74 0.72
CA HIS A 238 14.98 -8.99 -0.41
C HIS A 238 16.01 -7.97 0.05
N GLN A 239 16.98 -7.69 -0.82
CA GLN A 239 17.91 -6.59 -0.60
C GLN A 239 17.16 -5.27 -0.84
N ILE A 240 16.99 -4.47 0.21
CA ILE A 240 16.40 -3.12 0.06
C ILE A 240 17.44 -2.16 -0.56
N PRO A 241 17.04 -1.18 -1.41
CA PRO A 241 17.95 -0.23 -2.04
C PRO A 241 18.84 0.50 -1.03
N SER A 242 20.09 0.81 -1.36
CA SER A 242 20.97 1.56 -0.44
C SER A 242 20.57 3.04 -0.36
N GLU A 243 20.87 3.69 0.77
CA GLU A 243 20.66 5.14 0.93
C GLU A 243 21.44 5.97 -0.09
N HIS A 244 22.66 5.53 -0.41
CA HIS A 244 23.55 6.24 -1.32
C HIS A 244 22.91 6.50 -2.69
N TYR A 245 22.16 5.52 -3.21
CA TYR A 245 21.45 5.65 -4.48
C TYR A 245 19.98 6.09 -4.28
N GLY A 246 19.39 5.74 -3.13
CA GLY A 246 17.98 5.98 -2.81
C GLY A 246 17.03 5.12 -3.63
N PHE A 247 15.72 5.32 -3.44
CA PHE A 247 14.68 4.69 -4.24
C PHE A 247 13.89 5.78 -4.98
N LYS A 248 14.40 6.18 -6.15
CA LYS A 248 14.01 7.41 -6.86
C LYS A 248 13.17 7.17 -8.10
N ASP A 249 13.32 6.00 -8.74
CA ASP A 249 12.60 5.67 -9.96
C ASP A 249 11.09 5.70 -9.69
N GLN A 250 10.36 6.52 -10.45
CA GLN A 250 8.94 6.78 -10.17
C GLN A 250 8.07 5.55 -10.42
N GLU A 251 8.37 4.78 -11.48
CA GLU A 251 7.59 3.60 -11.83
C GLU A 251 7.75 2.51 -10.75
N GLU A 252 8.99 2.23 -10.35
CA GLU A 252 9.30 1.32 -9.26
C GLU A 252 8.69 1.77 -7.93
N ARG A 253 8.71 3.07 -7.62
CA ARG A 253 8.05 3.61 -6.41
C ARG A 253 6.56 3.37 -6.39
N TYR A 254 5.88 3.56 -7.51
CA TYR A 254 4.43 3.37 -7.60
C TYR A 254 4.03 1.88 -7.55
N ARG A 255 4.80 0.99 -8.20
CA ARG A 255 4.56 -0.46 -8.17
C ARG A 255 4.92 -1.08 -6.83
N ASN A 256 6.03 -0.64 -6.23
CA ASN A 256 6.54 -1.15 -4.96
C ASN A 256 6.32 -0.11 -3.85
N ARG A 257 5.07 0.33 -3.65
CA ARG A 257 4.76 1.38 -2.66
C ARG A 257 5.25 1.06 -1.25
N HIS A 258 5.22 -0.20 -0.86
CA HIS A 258 5.76 -0.64 0.43
C HIS A 258 7.26 -0.34 0.56
N LEU A 259 8.02 -0.49 -0.52
CA LEU A 259 9.44 -0.13 -0.57
C LEU A 259 9.63 1.38 -0.62
N ASP A 260 8.78 2.11 -1.34
CA ASP A 260 8.76 3.58 -1.33
C ASP A 260 8.50 4.14 0.08
N LEU A 261 7.57 3.56 0.84
CA LEU A 261 7.32 3.95 2.23
C LEU A 261 8.47 3.62 3.18
N ILE A 262 9.23 2.54 2.92
CA ILE A 262 10.44 2.24 3.66
C ILE A 262 11.51 3.28 3.33
N MET A 263 11.71 3.60 2.05
CA MET A 263 12.86 4.37 1.58
C MET A 263 12.65 5.89 1.58
N ASN A 264 11.41 6.38 1.50
CA ASN A 264 11.10 7.79 1.28
C ASN A 264 10.12 8.33 2.34
N LYS A 265 10.67 9.10 3.30
CA LYS A 265 9.91 9.80 4.34
C LYS A 265 8.80 10.70 3.77
N ARG A 266 9.09 11.39 2.66
CA ARG A 266 8.16 12.30 1.97
C ARG A 266 6.87 11.59 1.51
N THR A 267 6.96 10.35 1.04
CA THR A 267 5.77 9.57 0.64
C THR A 267 4.86 9.33 1.85
N ARG A 268 5.43 8.94 2.99
CA ARG A 268 4.65 8.75 4.22
C ARG A 268 3.98 10.06 4.64
N ASP A 269 4.73 11.16 4.68
CA ASP A 269 4.21 12.46 5.10
C ASP A 269 3.07 12.94 4.19
N THR A 270 3.15 12.62 2.89
CA THR A 270 2.07 12.87 1.92
C THR A 270 0.78 12.13 2.28
N PHE A 271 0.86 10.84 2.63
CA PHE A 271 -0.32 10.07 3.01
C PHE A 271 -0.88 10.46 4.38
N LEU A 272 -0.03 10.87 5.32
CA LEU A 272 -0.48 11.43 6.59
C LEU A 272 -1.20 12.77 6.37
N ALA A 273 -0.71 13.62 5.46
CA ALA A 273 -1.40 14.85 5.05
C ALA A 273 -2.75 14.55 4.40
N ARG A 274 -2.84 13.53 3.52
CA ARG A 274 -4.11 13.05 2.97
C ARG A 274 -5.10 12.63 4.06
N ALA A 275 -4.67 11.83 5.04
CA ALA A 275 -5.53 11.42 6.15
C ALA A 275 -6.02 12.63 6.96
N LYS A 276 -5.15 13.63 7.18
CA LYS A 276 -5.49 14.88 7.85
C LYS A 276 -6.51 15.72 7.06
N ILE A 277 -6.36 15.82 5.75
CA ILE A 277 -7.31 16.49 4.84
C ILE A 277 -8.69 15.83 4.93
N ILE A 278 -8.76 14.50 4.77
CA ILE A 278 -10.02 13.75 4.83
C ILE A 278 -10.71 13.95 6.19
N LYS A 279 -9.95 13.86 7.28
CA LYS A 279 -10.47 14.11 8.63
C LYS A 279 -11.00 15.53 8.80
N TYR A 280 -10.28 16.53 8.27
CA TYR A 280 -10.70 17.92 8.34
C TYR A 280 -12.02 18.15 7.60
N VAL A 281 -12.15 17.60 6.39
CA VAL A 281 -13.37 17.71 5.57
C VAL A 281 -14.59 17.16 6.32
N ARG A 282 -14.47 15.95 6.90
CA ARG A 282 -15.57 15.37 7.70
C ARG A 282 -15.95 16.25 8.88
N ASN A 283 -14.97 16.62 9.70
CA ASN A 283 -15.22 17.47 10.87
C ASN A 283 -15.89 18.80 10.47
N TYR A 284 -15.46 19.42 9.37
CA TYR A 284 -16.07 20.65 8.89
C TYR A 284 -17.56 20.47 8.58
N PHE A 285 -17.93 19.42 7.85
CA PHE A 285 -19.33 19.17 7.50
C PHE A 285 -20.17 18.77 8.71
N ASP A 286 -19.64 17.91 9.59
CA ASP A 286 -20.30 17.49 10.82
C ASP A 286 -20.58 18.69 11.75
N ASP A 287 -19.58 19.56 11.95
CA ASP A 287 -19.71 20.77 12.77
C ASP A 287 -20.68 21.80 12.16
N ASN A 288 -20.95 21.73 10.85
CA ASN A 288 -21.88 22.58 10.12
C ASN A 288 -23.26 21.95 9.89
N GLY A 289 -23.55 20.82 10.56
CA GLY A 289 -24.87 20.19 10.57
C GLY A 289 -25.21 19.41 9.30
N PHE A 290 -24.22 18.99 8.53
CA PHE A 290 -24.41 18.04 7.43
C PHE A 290 -24.40 16.61 7.95
N PHE A 291 -25.11 15.74 7.25
CA PHE A 291 -25.07 14.30 7.51
C PHE A 291 -24.23 13.59 6.43
N GLU A 292 -23.23 12.80 6.85
CA GLU A 292 -22.48 11.92 5.94
C GLU A 292 -23.42 10.81 5.45
N MET A 293 -23.46 10.61 4.13
CA MET A 293 -24.28 9.62 3.43
C MET A 293 -23.41 8.67 2.63
N GLU A 294 -23.91 7.47 2.38
CA GLU A 294 -23.35 6.51 1.43
C GLU A 294 -24.39 6.18 0.38
N THR A 295 -24.12 6.55 -0.87
CA THR A 295 -25.01 6.31 -2.01
C THR A 295 -24.49 5.17 -2.89
N PRO A 296 -25.33 4.54 -3.74
CA PRO A 296 -24.92 3.37 -4.51
C PRO A 296 -23.70 3.62 -5.42
N ILE A 297 -22.70 2.73 -5.34
CA ILE A 297 -21.55 2.71 -6.27
C ILE A 297 -21.93 2.07 -7.61
N LEU A 298 -22.82 1.08 -7.58
CA LEU A 298 -23.33 0.39 -8.76
C LEU A 298 -24.71 0.95 -9.11
N LEU A 299 -24.83 1.51 -10.31
CA LEU A 299 -26.04 2.13 -10.82
C LEU A 299 -26.49 1.42 -12.10
N LYS A 300 -27.80 1.43 -12.38
CA LYS A 300 -28.30 0.97 -13.69
C LYS A 300 -27.76 1.84 -14.82
N ASN A 301 -27.69 3.15 -14.56
CA ASN A 301 -27.20 4.18 -15.45
C ASN A 301 -26.32 5.13 -14.61
N ALA A 302 -25.11 5.43 -15.08
CA ALA A 302 -24.29 6.46 -14.46
C ALA A 302 -24.79 7.86 -14.88
N GLY A 303 -24.81 8.80 -13.94
CA GLY A 303 -25.22 10.18 -14.14
C GLY A 303 -24.62 11.11 -13.07
N GLY A 304 -24.92 12.41 -13.16
CA GLY A 304 -24.38 13.41 -12.24
C GLY A 304 -23.05 14.04 -12.67
N ALA A 305 -22.45 13.55 -13.77
CA ALA A 305 -21.30 14.17 -14.41
C ALA A 305 -21.27 13.81 -15.90
N THR A 306 -20.45 14.52 -16.67
CA THR A 306 -20.14 14.19 -18.06
C THR A 306 -18.84 13.38 -18.07
N ALA A 307 -18.96 12.06 -18.14
CA ALA A 307 -17.83 11.12 -18.09
C ALA A 307 -18.22 9.75 -18.62
N LYS A 308 -17.26 9.02 -19.21
CA LYS A 308 -17.48 7.65 -19.67
C LYS A 308 -17.45 6.68 -18.47
N PRO A 309 -18.52 5.91 -18.20
CA PRO A 309 -18.54 4.99 -17.06
C PRO A 309 -17.78 3.68 -17.33
N PHE A 310 -17.41 2.98 -16.25
CA PHE A 310 -17.09 1.56 -16.31
C PHE A 310 -18.37 0.73 -16.23
N GLU A 311 -18.48 -0.31 -17.05
CA GLU A 311 -19.60 -1.25 -17.04
C GLU A 311 -19.20 -2.58 -16.38
N THR A 312 -20.16 -3.22 -15.74
CA THR A 312 -20.02 -4.56 -15.13
C THR A 312 -21.33 -5.33 -15.25
N HIS A 313 -21.34 -6.60 -14.86
CA HIS A 313 -22.48 -7.49 -15.00
C HIS A 313 -22.85 -8.14 -13.66
N HIS A 314 -24.12 -8.05 -13.28
CA HIS A 314 -24.66 -8.74 -12.12
C HIS A 314 -25.20 -10.11 -12.53
N ASN A 315 -24.49 -11.18 -12.17
CA ASN A 315 -24.80 -12.55 -12.63
C ASN A 315 -26.22 -13.03 -12.27
N ASP A 316 -26.65 -12.87 -11.02
CA ASP A 316 -27.94 -13.42 -10.55
C ASP A 316 -29.14 -12.69 -11.16
N LEU A 317 -29.10 -11.36 -11.20
CA LEU A 317 -30.11 -10.51 -11.84
C LEU A 317 -29.98 -10.42 -13.37
N ASN A 318 -28.92 -11.00 -13.93
CA ASN A 318 -28.57 -10.96 -15.36
C ASN A 318 -28.74 -9.55 -15.98
N MET A 319 -28.11 -8.54 -15.37
CA MET A 319 -28.23 -7.16 -15.81
C MET A 319 -26.89 -6.43 -15.82
N THR A 320 -26.73 -5.51 -16.78
CA THR A 320 -25.58 -4.60 -16.85
C THR A 320 -25.74 -3.50 -15.81
N LEU A 321 -24.65 -3.17 -15.15
CA LEU A 321 -24.52 -2.09 -14.19
C LEU A 321 -23.35 -1.20 -14.60
N ALA A 322 -23.38 0.06 -14.17
CA ALA A 322 -22.28 1.01 -14.30
C ALA A 322 -21.73 1.36 -12.92
N LEU A 323 -20.41 1.56 -12.82
CA LEU A 323 -19.84 2.24 -11.66
C LEU A 323 -20.17 3.73 -11.72
N ARG A 324 -20.47 4.34 -10.57
CA ARG A 324 -20.82 5.76 -10.47
C ARG A 324 -19.68 6.67 -10.93
N ILE A 325 -20.06 7.77 -11.57
CA ILE A 325 -19.15 8.84 -12.04
C ILE A 325 -19.21 10.10 -11.14
N ALA A 326 -20.27 10.19 -10.32
CA ALA A 326 -20.58 11.22 -9.33
C ALA A 326 -21.61 10.67 -8.32
N THR A 327 -21.81 11.37 -7.21
CA THR A 327 -22.82 11.04 -6.18
C THR A 327 -24.06 11.96 -6.24
N GLU A 328 -24.07 12.89 -7.18
CA GLU A 328 -25.04 13.97 -7.31
C GLU A 328 -26.51 13.56 -7.30
N LEU A 329 -26.95 12.71 -8.24
CA LEU A 329 -28.38 12.42 -8.41
C LEU A 329 -28.96 11.73 -7.17
N PRO A 330 -28.32 10.70 -6.57
CA PRO A 330 -28.78 10.14 -5.30
C PRO A 330 -28.80 11.15 -4.15
N LEU A 331 -27.79 12.01 -4.00
CA LEU A 331 -27.77 12.99 -2.91
C LEU A 331 -28.90 14.03 -3.03
N LYS A 332 -29.23 14.49 -4.24
CA LYS A 332 -30.41 15.32 -4.48
C LYS A 332 -31.72 14.62 -4.11
N GLN A 333 -31.85 13.32 -4.37
CA GLN A 333 -33.03 12.55 -3.96
C GLN A 333 -33.18 12.49 -2.43
N LEU A 334 -32.07 12.47 -1.68
CA LEU A 334 -32.12 12.58 -0.22
C LEU A 334 -32.62 13.96 0.24
N VAL A 335 -32.24 15.02 -0.47
CA VAL A 335 -32.75 16.38 -0.21
C VAL A 335 -34.25 16.47 -0.49
N VAL A 336 -34.73 15.87 -1.60
CA VAL A 336 -36.19 15.70 -1.86
C VAL A 336 -36.86 14.96 -0.70
N GLY A 337 -36.20 13.93 -0.16
CA GLY A 337 -36.67 13.17 1.00
C GLY A 337 -36.68 13.94 2.33
N GLY A 338 -36.17 15.18 2.37
CA GLY A 338 -36.20 16.05 3.54
C GLY A 338 -34.88 16.14 4.32
N LEU A 339 -33.80 15.50 3.86
CA LEU A 339 -32.46 15.68 4.43
C LEU A 339 -31.82 16.95 3.85
N THR A 340 -31.99 18.07 4.53
CA THR A 340 -31.64 19.40 3.99
C THR A 340 -30.15 19.68 3.85
N LYS A 341 -29.27 18.88 4.46
CA LYS A 341 -27.81 19.02 4.37
C LYS A 341 -27.17 17.64 4.37
N VAL A 342 -26.68 17.20 3.22
CA VAL A 342 -26.05 15.89 3.05
C VAL A 342 -24.70 16.03 2.37
N TYR A 343 -23.74 15.18 2.72
CA TYR A 343 -22.48 15.07 2.00
C TYR A 343 -22.05 13.61 1.88
N GLU A 344 -21.24 13.31 0.86
CA GLU A 344 -20.56 12.03 0.73
C GLU A 344 -19.10 12.26 0.35
N LEU A 345 -18.19 11.64 1.10
CA LEU A 345 -16.77 11.55 0.76
C LEU A 345 -16.47 10.13 0.27
N GLY A 346 -16.34 9.96 -1.05
CA GLY A 346 -16.37 8.64 -1.67
C GLY A 346 -15.58 8.52 -2.96
N ARG A 347 -15.45 7.28 -3.45
CA ARG A 347 -14.77 6.96 -4.71
C ARG A 347 -15.70 7.21 -5.90
N GLN A 348 -15.16 7.82 -6.96
CA GLN A 348 -15.78 7.93 -8.28
C GLN A 348 -14.93 7.17 -9.29
N PHE A 349 -15.55 6.73 -10.39
CA PHE A 349 -14.90 5.89 -11.39
C PHE A 349 -15.16 6.44 -12.78
N ARG A 350 -14.10 6.74 -13.54
CA ARG A 350 -14.19 7.26 -14.91
C ARG A 350 -13.29 6.47 -15.84
N ASN A 351 -13.86 5.95 -16.92
CA ASN A 351 -13.18 5.14 -17.92
C ASN A 351 -12.56 6.06 -18.99
N GLU A 352 -11.59 6.85 -18.54
CA GLU A 352 -10.91 7.89 -19.30
C GLU A 352 -9.39 7.63 -19.36
N GLY A 353 -8.66 8.53 -20.02
CA GLY A 353 -7.20 8.48 -20.06
C GLY A 353 -6.56 8.70 -18.68
N ILE A 354 -5.34 8.19 -18.50
CA ILE A 354 -4.53 8.40 -17.29
C ILE A 354 -3.46 9.44 -17.60
N ASP A 355 -3.39 10.48 -16.78
CA ASP A 355 -2.37 11.52 -16.90
C ASP A 355 -1.86 11.99 -15.52
N LEU A 356 -1.29 13.20 -15.46
CA LEU A 356 -0.72 13.76 -14.24
C LEU A 356 -1.78 14.16 -13.21
N THR A 357 -3.03 14.31 -13.61
CA THR A 357 -4.16 14.76 -12.79
C THR A 357 -5.37 13.83 -12.82
N HIS A 358 -5.37 12.81 -13.68
CA HIS A 358 -6.47 11.85 -13.85
C HIS A 358 -6.04 10.42 -13.54
N ASN A 359 -6.81 9.74 -12.69
CA ASN A 359 -6.70 8.32 -12.38
C ASN A 359 -8.10 7.70 -12.51
N PRO A 360 -8.25 6.44 -12.98
CA PRO A 360 -9.57 5.86 -13.30
C PRO A 360 -10.52 5.76 -12.11
N GLU A 361 -9.95 5.73 -10.91
CA GLU A 361 -10.69 5.86 -9.66
C GLU A 361 -10.09 7.00 -8.83
N PHE A 362 -10.93 7.87 -8.29
CA PHE A 362 -10.50 9.05 -7.52
C PHE A 362 -11.52 9.42 -6.44
N THR A 363 -11.09 10.14 -5.42
CA THR A 363 -11.93 10.52 -4.28
C THR A 363 -12.48 11.92 -4.48
N SER A 364 -13.81 12.07 -4.48
CA SER A 364 -14.47 13.37 -4.36
C SER A 364 -15.14 13.50 -2.99
N CYS A 365 -15.37 14.74 -2.59
CA CYS A 365 -16.38 15.07 -1.60
C CYS A 365 -17.46 15.88 -2.30
N GLU A 366 -18.71 15.46 -2.20
CA GLU A 366 -19.86 16.19 -2.73
C GLU A 366 -20.82 16.52 -1.59
N TYR A 367 -21.43 17.69 -1.60
CA TYR A 367 -22.51 18.04 -0.67
C TYR A 367 -23.67 18.73 -1.37
N TYR A 368 -24.85 18.63 -0.77
CA TYR A 368 -26.07 19.30 -1.19
C TYR A 368 -26.75 19.94 0.02
N GLU A 369 -27.00 21.24 -0.09
CA GLU A 369 -27.58 22.07 0.97
C GLU A 369 -28.86 22.74 0.45
N ALA A 370 -30.00 22.34 1.01
CA ALA A 370 -31.28 22.98 0.75
C ALA A 370 -31.24 24.44 1.24
N PHE A 371 -31.94 25.28 0.49
CA PHE A 371 -32.09 26.71 0.66
C PHE A 371 -30.81 27.55 0.43
N ALA A 372 -29.72 26.93 -0.02
CA ALA A 372 -28.53 27.63 -0.49
C ALA A 372 -28.59 27.90 -1.99
N ASP A 373 -27.96 28.99 -2.43
CA ASP A 373 -27.64 29.24 -3.83
C ASP A 373 -26.12 29.22 -4.08
N VAL A 374 -25.72 29.43 -5.34
CA VAL A 374 -24.31 29.42 -5.75
C VAL A 374 -23.43 30.39 -4.96
N TYR A 375 -23.96 31.49 -4.45
CA TYR A 375 -23.19 32.50 -3.70
C TYR A 375 -22.94 32.04 -2.26
N ASP A 376 -23.92 31.41 -1.62
CA ASP A 376 -23.72 30.74 -0.32
C ASP A 376 -22.66 29.63 -0.46
N VAL A 377 -22.70 28.89 -1.58
CA VAL A 377 -21.75 27.81 -1.89
C VAL A 377 -20.34 28.34 -2.15
N MET A 378 -20.17 29.53 -2.73
CA MET A 378 -18.86 30.21 -2.84
C MET A 378 -18.30 30.55 -1.45
N ASP A 379 -19.11 31.15 -0.58
CA ASP A 379 -18.68 31.54 0.77
C ASP A 379 -18.27 30.30 1.58
N ARG A 380 -19.06 29.22 1.49
CA ARG A 380 -18.73 27.93 2.11
C ARG A 380 -17.44 27.32 1.56
N THR A 381 -17.17 27.49 0.26
CA THR A 381 -15.94 27.01 -0.38
C THR A 381 -14.71 27.73 0.16
N GLU A 382 -14.76 29.06 0.25
CA GLU A 382 -13.66 29.86 0.81
C GLU A 382 -13.39 29.45 2.27
N GLU A 383 -14.43 29.30 3.08
CA GLU A 383 -14.32 28.89 4.49
C GLU A 383 -13.71 27.50 4.68
N LEU A 384 -14.24 26.51 3.96
CA LEU A 384 -13.74 25.13 4.01
C LEU A 384 -12.27 25.06 3.59
N VAL A 385 -11.94 25.66 2.44
CA VAL A 385 -10.60 25.53 1.85
C VAL A 385 -9.56 26.33 2.63
N GLU A 386 -9.85 27.58 3.03
CA GLU A 386 -8.92 28.38 3.84
C GLU A 386 -8.59 27.68 5.16
N GLY A 387 -9.62 27.19 5.87
CA GLY A 387 -9.44 26.46 7.11
C GLY A 387 -8.69 25.15 6.93
N MET A 388 -8.95 24.40 5.86
CA MET A 388 -8.23 23.17 5.52
C MET A 388 -6.74 23.42 5.28
N VAL A 389 -6.42 24.43 4.46
CA VAL A 389 -5.03 24.81 4.15
C VAL A 389 -4.30 25.18 5.43
N LYS A 390 -4.90 26.04 6.28
CA LYS A 390 -4.33 26.43 7.57
C LYS A 390 -4.13 25.24 8.50
N ALA A 391 -5.12 24.34 8.57
CA ALA A 391 -5.05 23.16 9.41
C ALA A 391 -3.91 22.23 8.97
N VAL A 392 -3.75 22.00 7.66
CA VAL A 392 -2.78 21.05 7.10
C VAL A 392 -1.37 21.63 7.09
N CYS A 393 -1.21 22.84 6.54
CA CYS A 393 0.08 23.47 6.26
C CYS A 393 0.54 24.45 7.36
N GLY A 394 -0.33 24.85 8.29
CA GLY A 394 -0.02 25.84 9.33
C GLY A 394 0.06 27.29 8.83
N SER A 395 -0.18 27.52 7.54
CA SER A 395 -0.05 28.80 6.83
C SER A 395 -1.09 28.87 5.71
N LEU A 396 -1.48 30.08 5.30
CA LEU A 396 -2.28 30.33 4.10
C LEU A 396 -1.44 30.67 2.87
N GLN A 397 -0.12 30.64 3.01
CA GLN A 397 0.84 30.78 1.92
C GLN A 397 1.49 29.41 1.70
N THR A 398 1.35 28.86 0.50
CA THR A 398 2.01 27.60 0.11
C THR A 398 2.80 27.79 -1.18
N THR A 399 3.61 26.79 -1.49
CA THR A 399 4.39 26.75 -2.72
C THR A 399 4.03 25.50 -3.50
N PHE A 400 3.83 25.65 -4.81
CA PHE A 400 3.59 24.53 -5.72
C PHE A 400 4.59 24.55 -6.88
N THR A 401 5.28 23.43 -7.09
CA THR A 401 6.32 23.28 -8.10
C THR A 401 5.81 22.35 -9.21
N THR A 402 5.83 22.83 -10.44
CA THR A 402 5.39 22.05 -11.61
C THR A 402 6.43 21.01 -12.02
N GLN A 403 6.05 20.08 -12.89
CA GLN A 403 6.96 19.08 -13.46
C GLN A 403 8.18 19.69 -14.19
N HIS A 404 8.08 20.96 -14.62
CA HIS A 404 9.16 21.68 -15.32
C HIS A 404 10.01 22.54 -14.37
N GLY A 405 9.74 22.48 -13.06
CA GLY A 405 10.48 23.26 -12.05
C GLY A 405 9.97 24.69 -11.84
N GLU A 406 8.94 25.11 -12.56
CA GLU A 406 8.28 26.40 -12.30
C GLU A 406 7.62 26.37 -10.93
N THR A 407 7.77 27.46 -10.18
CA THR A 407 7.32 27.53 -8.79
C THR A 407 6.29 28.65 -8.63
N TYR A 408 5.10 28.28 -8.18
CA TYR A 408 4.02 29.19 -7.83
C TYR A 408 3.97 29.41 -6.33
N ASN A 409 3.85 30.68 -5.91
CA ASN A 409 3.50 31.03 -4.55
C ASN A 409 1.99 31.28 -4.51
N VAL A 410 1.29 30.48 -3.70
CA VAL A 410 -0.18 30.45 -3.65
C VAL A 410 -0.65 31.09 -2.36
N ASN A 411 -1.44 32.15 -2.48
CA ASN A 411 -2.16 32.77 -1.37
C ASN A 411 -3.59 32.25 -1.33
N TRP A 412 -3.93 31.53 -0.26
CA TRP A 412 -5.24 30.91 -0.08
C TRP A 412 -6.26 31.78 0.66
N ALA A 413 -5.86 32.95 1.15
CA ALA A 413 -6.72 33.83 1.92
C ALA A 413 -7.88 34.38 1.08
N LYS A 414 -9.09 34.37 1.66
CA LYS A 414 -10.27 35.01 1.08
C LYS A 414 -10.20 36.55 1.15
N PRO A 415 -10.93 37.29 0.31
CA PRO A 415 -11.82 36.81 -0.76
C PRO A 415 -11.05 36.35 -2.01
N TRP A 416 -11.53 35.30 -2.65
CA TRP A 416 -10.98 34.80 -3.90
C TRP A 416 -11.42 35.66 -5.09
N LYS A 417 -10.57 35.72 -6.11
CA LYS A 417 -10.88 36.45 -7.35
C LYS A 417 -12.07 35.77 -8.04
N ARG A 418 -13.01 36.56 -8.56
CA ARG A 418 -14.13 36.08 -9.38
C ARG A 418 -13.95 36.56 -10.82
N ILE A 419 -14.10 35.66 -11.78
CA ILE A 419 -13.99 35.92 -13.22
C ILE A 419 -15.24 35.38 -13.90
N GLU A 420 -15.92 36.20 -14.71
CA GLU A 420 -17.01 35.72 -15.56
C GLU A 420 -16.44 35.15 -16.87
N MET A 421 -16.89 33.94 -17.24
CA MET A 421 -16.34 33.16 -18.33
C MET A 421 -16.43 33.89 -19.68
N ILE A 422 -17.63 34.27 -20.11
CA ILE A 422 -17.84 34.87 -21.43
C ILE A 422 -17.11 36.21 -21.58
N PRO A 423 -17.24 37.18 -20.65
CA PRO A 423 -16.48 38.43 -20.74
C PRO A 423 -14.96 38.22 -20.77
N ALA A 424 -14.42 37.27 -20.01
CA ALA A 424 -12.99 36.96 -20.03
C ALA A 424 -12.53 36.33 -21.35
N LEU A 425 -13.37 35.49 -21.99
CA LEU A 425 -13.12 34.98 -23.33
C LEU A 425 -13.18 36.08 -24.38
N GLU A 426 -14.13 37.00 -24.29
CA GLU A 426 -14.25 38.15 -25.19
C GLU A 426 -13.00 39.04 -25.14
N GLU A 427 -12.51 39.33 -23.93
CA GLU A 427 -11.27 40.07 -23.71
C GLU A 427 -10.06 39.33 -24.32
N ALA A 428 -9.93 38.02 -24.07
CA ALA A 428 -8.81 37.23 -24.57
C ALA A 428 -8.82 37.07 -26.10
N CYS A 429 -10.00 36.90 -26.70
CA CYS A 429 -10.18 36.71 -28.14
C CYS A 429 -10.26 38.04 -28.92
N GLY A 430 -10.40 39.16 -28.21
CA GLY A 430 -10.59 40.50 -28.79
C GLY A 430 -11.85 40.61 -29.65
N GLU A 431 -12.88 39.83 -29.35
CA GLU A 431 -14.11 39.76 -30.14
C GLU A 431 -15.30 39.35 -29.29
N LYS A 432 -16.45 39.99 -29.52
CA LYS A 432 -17.68 39.72 -28.78
C LYS A 432 -18.22 38.33 -29.12
N PHE A 433 -18.59 37.56 -28.11
CA PHE A 433 -19.20 36.25 -28.28
C PHE A 433 -20.72 36.40 -28.54
N PRO A 434 -21.35 35.40 -29.19
CA PRO A 434 -22.81 35.33 -29.24
C PRO A 434 -23.43 35.42 -27.85
N ALA A 435 -24.65 35.96 -27.76
CA ALA A 435 -25.37 36.04 -26.50
C ALA A 435 -25.57 34.63 -25.89
N GLY A 436 -25.66 34.56 -24.55
CA GLY A 436 -25.69 33.28 -23.82
C GLY A 436 -26.79 32.34 -24.30
N ASP A 437 -27.97 32.88 -24.61
CA ASP A 437 -29.14 32.16 -25.12
C ASP A 437 -28.99 31.68 -26.57
N GLN A 438 -27.93 32.11 -27.28
CA GLN A 438 -27.59 31.68 -28.63
C GLN A 438 -26.39 30.72 -28.65
N LEU A 439 -25.80 30.38 -27.50
CA LEU A 439 -24.58 29.56 -27.45
C LEU A 439 -24.79 28.09 -27.88
N HIS A 440 -26.03 27.65 -28.06
CA HIS A 440 -26.38 26.30 -28.51
C HIS A 440 -26.49 26.17 -30.03
N THR A 441 -26.52 27.27 -30.79
CA THR A 441 -26.86 27.22 -32.22
C THR A 441 -25.69 26.82 -33.13
N ASP A 442 -26.03 26.42 -34.36
CA ASP A 442 -25.06 26.11 -35.43
C ASP A 442 -24.27 27.34 -35.88
N GLU A 443 -24.88 28.54 -35.85
CA GLU A 443 -24.17 29.79 -36.13
C GLU A 443 -23.08 30.04 -35.09
N THR A 444 -23.37 29.79 -33.80
CA THR A 444 -22.35 29.83 -32.75
C THR A 444 -21.28 28.77 -32.99
N ASN A 445 -21.63 27.57 -33.43
CA ASN A 445 -20.64 26.54 -33.76
C ASN A 445 -19.64 27.04 -34.82
N GLN A 446 -20.13 27.67 -35.88
CA GLN A 446 -19.30 28.26 -36.93
C GLN A 446 -18.43 29.40 -36.40
N PHE A 447 -18.99 30.26 -35.53
CA PHE A 447 -18.25 31.30 -34.83
C PHE A 447 -17.08 30.72 -34.02
N LEU A 448 -17.33 29.70 -33.19
CA LEU A 448 -16.33 29.08 -32.31
C LEU A 448 -15.23 28.38 -33.13
N ARG A 449 -15.57 27.69 -34.22
CA ARG A 449 -14.57 27.11 -35.14
C ARG A 449 -13.67 28.17 -35.76
N ARG A 450 -14.23 29.34 -36.10
CA ARG A 450 -13.44 30.48 -36.57
C ARG A 450 -12.57 31.05 -35.46
N MET A 451 -13.05 31.10 -34.21
CA MET A 451 -12.25 31.51 -33.04
C MET A 451 -11.06 30.58 -32.82
N LEU A 452 -11.26 29.26 -32.80
CA LEU A 452 -10.15 28.30 -32.70
C LEU A 452 -9.09 28.51 -33.78
N LYS A 453 -9.51 28.72 -35.04
CA LYS A 453 -8.60 29.05 -36.14
C LYS A 453 -7.88 30.39 -35.96
N LYS A 454 -8.59 31.43 -35.50
CA LYS A 454 -8.05 32.77 -35.26
C LYS A 454 -6.99 32.75 -34.15
N THR A 455 -7.22 31.96 -33.11
CA THR A 455 -6.33 31.87 -31.94
C THR A 455 -5.26 30.80 -32.06
N GLY A 456 -5.36 29.91 -33.06
CA GLY A 456 -4.43 28.80 -33.25
C GLY A 456 -4.61 27.66 -32.24
N LEU A 457 -5.77 27.58 -31.58
CA LEU A 457 -6.08 26.49 -30.65
C LEU A 457 -6.59 25.26 -31.38
N GLU A 458 -6.07 24.10 -30.99
CA GLU A 458 -6.53 22.80 -31.48
C GLU A 458 -7.55 22.19 -30.51
N CYS A 459 -8.73 21.82 -31.01
CA CYS A 459 -9.75 21.10 -30.26
C CYS A 459 -9.95 19.73 -30.91
N THR A 460 -9.88 18.67 -30.12
CA THR A 460 -10.09 17.30 -30.60
C THR A 460 -11.58 17.05 -30.88
N PRO A 461 -11.96 16.42 -32.02
CA PRO A 461 -13.34 16.04 -32.31
C PRO A 461 -13.98 15.20 -31.18
N PRO A 462 -15.32 15.27 -31.01
CA PRO A 462 -16.26 16.09 -31.76
C PRO A 462 -16.14 17.59 -31.43
N LEU A 463 -16.37 18.45 -32.43
CA LEU A 463 -16.25 19.91 -32.32
C LEU A 463 -17.62 20.53 -31.95
N THR A 464 -18.12 20.17 -30.78
CA THR A 464 -19.35 20.72 -30.19
C THR A 464 -19.08 22.09 -29.59
N ASN A 465 -20.13 22.92 -29.39
CA ASN A 465 -19.97 24.25 -28.80
C ASN A 465 -19.33 24.17 -27.41
N THR A 466 -19.81 23.25 -26.58
CA THR A 466 -19.30 22.94 -25.24
C THR A 466 -17.80 22.66 -25.24
N ARG A 467 -17.33 21.70 -26.05
CA ARG A 467 -15.90 21.32 -26.09
C ARG A 467 -15.00 22.45 -26.61
N MET A 468 -15.49 23.24 -27.57
CA MET A 468 -14.71 24.37 -28.11
C MET A 468 -14.63 25.53 -27.10
N ILE A 469 -15.72 25.82 -26.37
CA ILE A 469 -15.71 26.82 -25.29
C ILE A 469 -14.76 26.36 -24.17
N ASP A 470 -14.92 25.13 -23.69
CA ASP A 470 -14.04 24.51 -22.69
C ASP A 470 -12.56 24.62 -23.07
N LYS A 471 -12.22 24.28 -24.32
CA LYS A 471 -10.85 24.41 -24.82
C LYS A 471 -10.32 25.85 -24.74
N MET A 472 -11.13 26.85 -25.09
CA MET A 472 -10.72 28.25 -24.99
C MET A 472 -10.61 28.72 -23.54
N VAL A 473 -11.47 28.25 -22.64
CA VAL A 473 -11.40 28.55 -21.20
C VAL A 473 -10.09 28.02 -20.62
N GLY A 474 -9.73 26.77 -20.92
CA GLY A 474 -8.46 26.16 -20.53
C GLY A 474 -7.25 27.02 -20.89
N ASP A 475 -7.12 27.38 -22.17
CA ASP A 475 -5.95 28.11 -22.66
C ASP A 475 -5.93 29.61 -22.28
N PHE A 476 -7.08 30.26 -22.11
CA PHE A 476 -7.13 31.72 -21.89
C PHE A 476 -7.46 32.18 -20.48
N ILE A 477 -8.12 31.36 -19.68
CA ILE A 477 -8.59 31.71 -18.35
C ILE A 477 -7.90 30.85 -17.28
N GLU A 478 -7.98 29.52 -17.41
CA GLU A 478 -7.44 28.60 -16.39
C GLU A 478 -5.93 28.77 -16.21
N GLU A 479 -5.19 28.95 -17.30
CA GLU A 479 -3.74 29.21 -17.31
C GLU A 479 -3.33 30.47 -16.50
N LYS A 480 -4.27 31.37 -16.17
CA LYS A 480 -4.03 32.57 -15.36
C LYS A 480 -4.41 32.38 -13.88
N CYS A 481 -5.09 31.29 -13.53
CA CYS A 481 -5.61 31.02 -12.20
C CYS A 481 -4.55 30.37 -11.29
N ILE A 482 -3.57 31.17 -10.85
CA ILE A 482 -2.52 30.71 -9.93
C ILE A 482 -3.03 30.62 -8.49
N ASN A 483 -3.50 31.75 -7.95
CA ASN A 483 -4.23 31.78 -6.68
C ASN A 483 -5.64 31.24 -6.86
N PRO A 484 -6.31 30.78 -5.78
CA PRO A 484 -7.71 30.41 -5.82
C PRO A 484 -8.57 31.47 -6.50
N THR A 485 -9.24 31.05 -7.57
CA THR A 485 -10.04 31.91 -8.44
C THR A 485 -11.32 31.17 -8.81
N PHE A 486 -12.46 31.83 -8.63
CA PHE A 486 -13.74 31.36 -9.14
C PHE A 486 -13.91 31.80 -10.59
N ILE A 487 -14.13 30.84 -11.49
CA ILE A 487 -14.68 31.09 -12.82
C ILE A 487 -16.19 30.89 -12.72
N THR A 488 -16.97 31.85 -13.22
CA THR A 488 -18.43 31.94 -13.04
C THR A 488 -19.13 32.22 -14.36
N GLY A 489 -20.46 32.11 -14.39
CA GLY A 489 -21.24 32.47 -15.58
C GLY A 489 -21.10 31.44 -16.71
N HIS A 490 -20.97 30.16 -16.37
CA HIS A 490 -20.91 29.07 -17.34
C HIS A 490 -22.20 29.02 -18.18
N PRO A 491 -22.10 28.78 -19.50
CA PRO A 491 -23.26 28.55 -20.36
C PRO A 491 -24.09 27.31 -19.96
N GLN A 492 -25.41 27.37 -20.24
CA GLN A 492 -26.34 26.26 -20.01
C GLN A 492 -25.95 25.00 -20.80
N VAL A 493 -25.44 25.17 -22.03
CA VAL A 493 -24.99 24.06 -22.89
C VAL A 493 -23.83 23.24 -22.30
N MET A 494 -23.12 23.80 -21.31
CA MET A 494 -22.04 23.13 -20.59
C MET A 494 -22.48 22.57 -19.23
N SER A 495 -23.72 22.84 -18.82
CA SER A 495 -24.16 22.71 -17.42
C SER A 495 -25.57 22.10 -17.33
N PRO A 496 -25.75 20.82 -17.73
CA PRO A 496 -27.07 20.20 -17.88
C PRO A 496 -27.84 20.02 -16.57
N LEU A 497 -27.17 20.15 -15.42
CA LEU A 497 -27.76 19.99 -14.08
C LEU A 497 -27.80 21.31 -13.28
N ALA A 498 -27.18 22.38 -13.80
CA ALA A 498 -27.11 23.68 -13.13
C ALA A 498 -28.31 24.55 -13.51
N LYS A 499 -28.89 25.22 -12.51
CA LYS A 499 -30.01 26.13 -12.71
C LYS A 499 -29.61 27.32 -13.57
N TYR A 500 -30.54 27.75 -14.43
CA TYR A 500 -30.34 28.94 -15.26
C TYR A 500 -30.05 30.18 -14.39
N HIS A 501 -29.30 31.13 -14.94
CA HIS A 501 -28.94 32.35 -14.22
C HIS A 501 -30.15 33.28 -14.07
N ARG A 502 -30.39 33.81 -12.87
CA ARG A 502 -31.59 34.63 -12.56
C ARG A 502 -31.74 35.91 -13.38
N SER A 503 -30.64 36.44 -13.95
CA SER A 503 -30.62 37.71 -14.71
C SER A 503 -29.87 37.66 -16.05
N GLN A 504 -29.26 36.52 -16.43
CA GLN A 504 -28.42 36.41 -17.62
C GLN A 504 -28.88 35.23 -18.48
N PRO A 505 -29.75 35.48 -19.49
CA PRO A 505 -30.31 34.42 -20.33
C PRO A 505 -29.23 33.53 -20.97
N GLY A 506 -29.46 32.21 -20.93
CA GLY A 506 -28.57 31.19 -21.49
C GLY A 506 -27.32 30.86 -20.67
N LEU A 507 -27.09 31.53 -19.54
CA LEU A 507 -26.06 31.17 -18.56
C LEU A 507 -26.67 30.42 -17.37
N CYS A 508 -25.80 29.88 -16.52
CA CYS A 508 -26.13 29.19 -15.27
C CYS A 508 -25.54 29.90 -14.05
N GLU A 509 -26.18 29.68 -12.89
CA GLU A 509 -25.58 29.94 -11.59
C GLU A 509 -24.62 28.80 -11.22
N ARG A 510 -23.46 28.80 -11.86
CA ARG A 510 -22.38 27.82 -11.68
C ARG A 510 -21.07 28.54 -11.43
N PHE A 511 -20.21 27.92 -10.64
CA PHE A 511 -18.80 28.23 -10.63
C PHE A 511 -17.93 26.98 -10.63
N GLU A 512 -16.71 27.18 -11.09
CA GLU A 512 -15.59 26.28 -10.84
C GLU A 512 -14.50 27.05 -10.13
N ALA A 513 -13.85 26.45 -9.14
CA ALA A 513 -12.71 27.06 -8.47
C ALA A 513 -11.42 26.44 -8.99
N PHE A 514 -10.46 27.29 -9.34
CA PHE A 514 -9.17 26.92 -9.90
C PHE A 514 -8.02 27.37 -9.01
N VAL A 515 -7.00 26.51 -8.89
CA VAL A 515 -5.72 26.81 -8.24
C VAL A 515 -4.59 26.23 -9.07
N CYS A 516 -3.49 26.95 -9.22
CA CYS A 516 -2.34 26.50 -10.01
C CYS A 516 -2.75 25.97 -11.39
N LYS A 517 -3.72 26.63 -12.03
CA LYS A 517 -4.25 26.30 -13.37
C LYS A 517 -5.04 25.00 -13.45
N LYS A 518 -5.55 24.49 -12.32
CA LYS A 518 -6.34 23.27 -12.26
C LYS A 518 -7.57 23.47 -11.41
N GLU A 519 -8.68 22.93 -11.89
CA GLU A 519 -9.95 22.90 -11.19
C GLU A 519 -9.80 22.08 -9.89
N ILE A 520 -10.33 22.60 -8.79
CA ILE A 520 -10.43 21.91 -7.50
C ILE A 520 -11.88 21.69 -7.07
N VAL A 521 -12.80 22.52 -7.54
CA VAL A 521 -14.23 22.51 -7.18
C VAL A 521 -15.07 22.79 -8.42
N ASN A 522 -16.20 22.09 -8.53
CA ASN A 522 -17.31 22.45 -9.40
C ASN A 522 -18.60 22.53 -8.56
N ALA A 523 -19.40 23.57 -8.76
CA ALA A 523 -20.56 23.84 -7.92
C ALA A 523 -21.61 24.71 -8.60
N TYR A 524 -22.88 24.59 -8.21
CA TYR A 524 -23.97 25.37 -8.79
C TYR A 524 -25.21 25.46 -7.90
N THR A 525 -26.05 26.45 -8.17
CA THR A 525 -27.47 26.39 -7.80
C THR A 525 -28.10 25.24 -8.58
N GLU A 526 -28.72 24.30 -7.87
CA GLU A 526 -29.25 23.08 -8.47
C GLU A 526 -30.50 23.32 -9.30
N LEU A 527 -30.53 22.75 -10.51
CA LEU A 527 -31.76 22.74 -11.31
C LEU A 527 -32.80 21.87 -10.60
N ASN A 528 -33.92 22.49 -10.26
CA ASN A 528 -35.02 21.84 -9.55
C ASN A 528 -36.36 21.95 -10.27
N ASP A 529 -36.36 22.40 -11.53
CA ASP A 529 -37.52 22.35 -12.42
C ASP A 529 -37.51 21.01 -13.19
N PRO A 530 -38.46 20.09 -12.94
CA PRO A 530 -38.49 18.79 -13.59
C PRO A 530 -38.73 18.86 -15.10
N PHE A 531 -39.40 19.90 -15.60
CA PHE A 531 -39.65 20.07 -17.02
C PHE A 531 -38.36 20.48 -17.74
N ASP A 532 -37.63 21.47 -17.21
CA ASP A 532 -36.34 21.89 -17.76
C ASP A 532 -35.32 20.74 -17.68
N GLN A 533 -35.23 20.04 -16.55
CA GLN A 533 -34.28 18.94 -16.40
C GLN A 533 -34.53 17.79 -17.38
N ARG A 534 -35.81 17.46 -17.68
CA ARG A 534 -36.15 16.48 -18.71
C ARG A 534 -35.63 16.92 -20.08
N LEU A 535 -35.89 18.16 -20.47
CA LEU A 535 -35.42 18.70 -21.75
C LEU A 535 -33.89 18.64 -21.88
N ARG A 536 -33.17 18.94 -20.79
CA ARG A 536 -31.69 18.84 -20.77
C ARG A 536 -31.19 17.41 -20.88
N PHE A 537 -31.85 16.44 -20.25
CA PHE A 537 -31.49 15.03 -20.45
C PHE A 537 -31.81 14.53 -21.86
N GLU A 538 -32.92 14.96 -22.46
CA GLU A 538 -33.24 14.64 -23.85
C GLU A 538 -32.18 15.21 -24.81
N GLU A 539 -31.71 16.44 -24.57
CA GLU A 539 -30.59 17.03 -25.31
C GLU A 539 -29.29 16.22 -25.14
N GLN A 540 -28.93 15.84 -23.91
CA GLN A 540 -27.76 14.99 -23.64
C GLN A 540 -27.87 13.62 -24.33
N ALA A 541 -29.05 12.99 -24.31
CA ALA A 541 -29.30 11.74 -25.00
C ALA A 541 -29.15 11.88 -26.53
N ASN A 542 -29.56 13.01 -27.10
CA ASN A 542 -29.35 13.32 -28.52
C ASN A 542 -27.86 13.52 -28.84
N GLN A 543 -27.10 14.21 -27.99
CA GLN A 543 -25.65 14.36 -28.14
C GLN A 543 -24.93 12.99 -28.08
N LYS A 544 -25.36 12.12 -27.16
CA LYS A 544 -24.86 10.74 -27.08
C LYS A 544 -25.13 9.94 -28.36
N ALA A 545 -26.34 10.05 -28.92
CA ALA A 545 -26.68 9.43 -30.20
C ALA A 545 -25.85 9.96 -31.38
N GLN A 546 -25.26 11.16 -31.25
CA GLN A 546 -24.34 11.77 -32.22
C GLN A 546 -22.87 11.39 -31.97
N GLY A 547 -22.58 10.53 -30.99
CA GLY A 547 -21.24 10.00 -30.73
C GLY A 547 -20.49 10.66 -29.56
N ASP A 548 -21.17 11.41 -28.70
CA ASP A 548 -20.60 11.88 -27.44
C ASP A 548 -20.74 10.81 -26.34
N ASP A 549 -19.69 9.98 -26.17
CA ASP A 549 -19.65 8.88 -25.20
C ASP A 549 -19.73 9.36 -23.73
N GLU A 550 -19.48 10.65 -23.45
CA GLU A 550 -19.47 11.22 -22.09
C GLU A 550 -20.82 11.85 -21.71
N ALA A 551 -21.71 12.04 -22.67
CA ALA A 551 -23.03 12.65 -22.45
C ALA A 551 -23.93 11.77 -21.55
N GLN A 552 -24.70 12.45 -20.71
CA GLN A 552 -25.57 11.80 -19.72
C GLN A 552 -26.75 11.10 -20.37
N VAL A 553 -27.24 10.04 -19.72
CA VAL A 553 -28.46 9.34 -20.12
C VAL A 553 -29.66 9.84 -19.32
N LEU A 554 -30.86 9.68 -19.90
CA LEU A 554 -32.12 9.98 -19.23
C LEU A 554 -32.32 9.10 -17.98
N ASP A 555 -32.49 9.73 -16.82
CA ASP A 555 -32.82 9.05 -15.56
C ASP A 555 -34.25 9.38 -15.13
N GLU A 556 -35.18 8.49 -15.50
CA GLU A 556 -36.60 8.64 -15.18
C GLU A 556 -36.89 8.56 -13.68
N ALA A 557 -36.09 7.81 -12.91
CA ALA A 557 -36.28 7.71 -11.46
C ALA A 557 -35.91 9.04 -10.79
N PHE A 558 -34.81 9.67 -11.23
CA PHE A 558 -34.42 10.99 -10.76
C PHE A 558 -35.44 12.07 -11.15
N LEU A 559 -35.94 12.07 -12.40
CA LEU A 559 -36.98 13.01 -12.83
C LEU A 559 -38.25 12.87 -11.98
N THR A 560 -38.69 11.63 -11.74
CA THR A 560 -39.82 11.34 -10.85
C THR A 560 -39.56 11.89 -9.44
N ALA A 561 -38.36 11.73 -8.90
CA ALA A 561 -38.01 12.28 -7.59
C ALA A 561 -38.10 13.82 -7.59
N MET A 562 -37.65 14.50 -8.64
CA MET A 562 -37.77 15.96 -8.70
C MET A 562 -39.22 16.44 -8.79
N GLU A 563 -40.13 15.66 -9.38
CA GLU A 563 -41.57 15.94 -9.40
C GLU A 563 -42.20 15.91 -7.99
N TYR A 564 -41.62 15.18 -7.03
CA TYR A 564 -41.99 15.26 -5.61
C TYR A 564 -41.51 16.55 -4.93
N GLY A 565 -40.65 17.33 -5.59
CA GLY A 565 -40.23 18.66 -5.18
C GLY A 565 -38.83 18.69 -4.56
N LEU A 566 -37.82 18.97 -5.37
CA LEU A 566 -36.50 19.38 -4.87
C LEU A 566 -36.57 20.86 -4.45
N PRO A 567 -36.34 21.21 -3.16
CA PRO A 567 -36.25 22.61 -2.75
C PRO A 567 -35.11 23.34 -3.50
N PRO A 568 -35.12 24.68 -3.57
CA PRO A 568 -33.94 25.43 -3.99
C PRO A 568 -32.72 24.91 -3.21
N THR A 569 -31.67 24.48 -3.90
CA THR A 569 -30.55 23.74 -3.30
C THR A 569 -29.27 24.22 -3.95
N GLY A 570 -28.20 24.34 -3.18
CA GLY A 570 -26.85 24.51 -3.67
C GLY A 570 -26.10 23.19 -3.58
N GLY A 571 -25.42 22.79 -4.64
CA GLY A 571 -24.56 21.61 -4.65
C GLY A 571 -23.14 21.92 -5.07
N TRP A 572 -22.24 21.03 -4.67
CA TRP A 572 -20.82 21.27 -4.69
C TRP A 572 -20.07 19.95 -4.72
N GLY A 573 -18.97 19.89 -5.48
CA GLY A 573 -18.05 18.78 -5.51
C GLY A 573 -16.59 19.23 -5.52
N MET A 574 -15.73 18.55 -4.76
CA MET A 574 -14.29 18.80 -4.72
C MET A 574 -13.47 17.54 -4.93
N GLY A 575 -12.45 17.63 -5.79
CA GLY A 575 -11.48 16.57 -5.99
C GLY A 575 -10.48 16.51 -4.84
N ILE A 576 -10.62 15.52 -3.93
CA ILE A 576 -9.75 15.38 -2.76
C ILE A 576 -8.32 15.12 -3.18
N ASP A 577 -8.09 14.29 -4.21
CA ASP A 577 -6.75 13.98 -4.70
C ASP A 577 -5.99 15.22 -5.17
N ARG A 578 -6.65 16.12 -5.91
CA ARG A 578 -6.06 17.40 -6.35
C ARG A 578 -5.73 18.30 -5.15
N MET A 579 -6.59 18.34 -4.12
CA MET A 579 -6.26 19.07 -2.90
C MET A 579 -5.02 18.51 -2.18
N VAL A 580 -4.88 17.18 -2.11
CA VAL A 580 -3.65 16.58 -1.57
C VAL A 580 -2.44 16.99 -2.41
N MET A 581 -2.53 16.96 -3.75
CA MET A 581 -1.46 17.37 -4.66
C MET A 581 -0.95 18.78 -4.35
N PHE A 582 -1.86 19.77 -4.26
CA PHE A 582 -1.47 21.16 -3.99
C PHE A 582 -0.91 21.37 -2.59
N LEU A 583 -1.51 20.74 -1.57
CA LEU A 583 -1.09 20.95 -0.17
C LEU A 583 0.18 20.16 0.21
N THR A 584 0.57 19.17 -0.60
CA THR A 584 1.81 18.37 -0.40
C THR A 584 2.88 18.64 -1.45
N ASN A 585 2.66 19.63 -2.32
CA ASN A 585 3.56 20.04 -3.38
C ASN A 585 3.97 18.87 -4.31
N HIS A 586 2.97 18.18 -4.86
CA HIS A 586 3.14 17.10 -5.82
C HIS A 586 2.36 17.37 -7.09
N TYR A 587 3.04 17.41 -8.24
CA TYR A 587 2.40 17.69 -9.53
C TYR A 587 1.67 16.48 -10.13
N SER A 588 2.02 15.26 -9.72
CA SER A 588 1.40 14.03 -10.22
C SER A 588 0.45 13.42 -9.20
N ILE A 589 -0.76 13.06 -9.63
CA ILE A 589 -1.77 12.37 -8.83
C ILE A 589 -1.25 11.01 -8.29
N LYS A 590 -0.31 10.38 -9.00
CA LYS A 590 0.28 9.09 -8.58
C LYS A 590 1.11 9.21 -7.30
N GLU A 591 1.59 10.39 -6.93
CA GLU A 591 2.30 10.63 -5.67
C GLU A 591 1.35 10.64 -4.45
N VAL A 592 0.08 10.98 -4.67
CA VAL A 592 -0.91 11.16 -3.59
C VAL A 592 -1.90 9.99 -3.44
N LEU A 593 -1.79 9.00 -4.32
CA LEU A 593 -2.48 7.72 -4.26
C LEU A 593 -1.56 6.66 -3.66
N THR A 594 -2.08 5.91 -2.68
CA THR A 594 -1.32 4.82 -2.06
C THR A 594 -0.93 3.78 -3.09
N PHE A 595 -1.89 3.35 -3.91
CA PHE A 595 -1.67 2.43 -5.03
C PHE A 595 -2.31 3.02 -6.29
N PRO A 596 -1.56 3.82 -7.07
CA PRO A 596 -2.10 4.38 -8.30
C PRO A 596 -2.30 3.29 -9.36
N PHE A 597 -3.21 3.51 -10.30
CA PHE A 597 -3.36 2.60 -11.43
C PHE A 597 -2.10 2.64 -12.31
N MET A 598 -1.58 1.46 -12.64
CA MET A 598 -0.38 1.29 -13.45
C MET A 598 -0.71 0.36 -14.61
N LYS A 599 -0.15 0.64 -15.79
CA LYS A 599 -0.21 -0.29 -16.90
C LYS A 599 0.57 -1.56 -16.53
N ASP A 600 0.08 -2.73 -16.92
CA ASP A 600 0.80 -3.98 -16.69
C ASP A 600 2.14 -4.00 -17.42
N GLU A 601 3.13 -4.63 -16.78
CA GLU A 601 4.40 -4.96 -17.41
C GLU A 601 4.35 -6.40 -17.93
N ASN A 602 4.74 -6.61 -19.20
CA ASN A 602 5.00 -7.95 -19.73
C ASN A 602 6.36 -8.44 -19.21
N VAL A 603 6.42 -8.82 -17.92
CA VAL A 603 7.65 -9.35 -17.30
C VAL A 603 7.50 -10.84 -17.05
N ALA A 604 8.54 -11.60 -17.40
CA ALA A 604 8.62 -13.03 -17.12
C ALA A 604 8.50 -13.30 -15.61
N SER A 605 7.76 -14.35 -15.25
CA SER A 605 7.56 -14.76 -13.86
C SER A 605 8.90 -14.91 -13.12
N LYS A 606 9.10 -14.14 -12.05
CA LYS A 606 10.25 -14.29 -11.14
C LYS A 606 9.97 -15.45 -10.16
N PRO A 607 10.98 -16.25 -9.79
CA PRO A 607 10.77 -17.36 -8.86
C PRO A 607 10.40 -16.85 -7.47
N LYS A 608 9.34 -17.41 -6.88
CA LYS A 608 8.82 -17.01 -5.55
C LYS A 608 9.67 -17.59 -4.42
N ALA A 609 9.60 -17.00 -3.22
CA ALA A 609 10.39 -17.46 -2.07
C ALA A 609 10.10 -18.93 -1.74
N ALA A 610 8.82 -19.33 -1.84
CA ALA A 610 8.39 -20.72 -1.65
C ALA A 610 9.02 -21.66 -2.69
N GLU A 611 9.06 -21.27 -3.97
CA GLU A 611 9.63 -22.06 -5.06
C GLU A 611 11.15 -22.22 -4.88
N VAL A 612 11.86 -21.11 -4.63
CA VAL A 612 13.31 -21.10 -4.40
C VAL A 612 13.70 -21.94 -3.19
N ALA A 613 12.86 -21.91 -2.15
CA ALA A 613 13.08 -22.66 -0.93
C ALA A 613 12.53 -24.09 -1.00
N GLY A 614 11.90 -24.53 -2.10
CA GLY A 614 11.30 -25.85 -2.24
C GLY A 614 10.21 -26.12 -1.20
N VAL A 615 9.29 -25.18 -1.04
CA VAL A 615 8.08 -25.32 -0.22
C VAL A 615 6.93 -25.73 -1.13
N GLU A 616 6.43 -26.95 -0.96
CA GLU A 616 5.33 -27.47 -1.78
C GLU A 616 3.97 -26.97 -1.25
N PRO A 617 3.04 -26.55 -2.14
CA PRO A 617 1.69 -26.21 -1.75
C PRO A 617 0.93 -27.44 -1.23
N VAL A 618 -0.01 -27.21 -0.31
CA VAL A 618 -0.92 -28.26 0.17
C VAL A 618 -1.86 -28.66 -0.99
N PRO A 619 -2.22 -29.95 -1.15
CA PRO A 619 -3.16 -30.36 -2.19
C PRO A 619 -4.49 -29.61 -2.07
N GLU A 620 -4.96 -29.02 -3.18
CA GLU A 620 -6.26 -28.37 -3.24
C GLU A 620 -7.37 -29.42 -3.27
N GLU A 621 -8.44 -29.21 -2.49
CA GLU A 621 -9.70 -29.93 -2.71
C GLU A 621 -10.27 -29.48 -4.05
N GLY A 622 -10.33 -30.39 -5.02
CA GLY A 622 -10.86 -30.11 -6.34
C GLY A 622 -12.34 -29.75 -6.27
N VAL A 623 -12.66 -28.46 -6.19
CA VAL A 623 -14.02 -27.97 -6.35
C VAL A 623 -14.30 -27.93 -7.85
N THR A 624 -15.09 -28.89 -8.34
CA THR A 624 -15.66 -28.81 -9.69
C THR A 624 -16.67 -27.67 -9.71
N HIS A 625 -16.30 -26.55 -10.32
CA HIS A 625 -17.26 -25.49 -10.64
C HIS A 625 -18.36 -26.08 -11.52
N LYS A 626 -19.62 -25.93 -11.07
CA LYS A 626 -20.83 -26.31 -11.83
C LYS A 626 -21.16 -25.29 -12.89
#